data_AF-A0A4Y9ZZL5-F1
#
_entry.id   AF-A0A4Y9ZZL5-F1
#
_cell.length_a   1.000
_cell.length_b   1.000
_cell.length_c   1.000
_cell.angle_alpha   90.00
_cell.angle_beta   90.00
_cell.angle_gamma   90.00
#
_symmetry.space_group_name_H-M   'P 1'
#
loop_
_entity.id
_entity.type
_entity.pdbx_description
1 polymer ?
#
loop_
_entity_poly.entity_id
_entity_poly.type
_entity_poly.pdbx_seq_one_letter_code
_entity_poly.pdbx_strand_id
1 'polypeptide(L)'
;MSTLATATRALSGLPRNAGPSFAIAQQARGYAAQPSKKSKIAKQSSTGFKGKGRNGERGAVKREKRLGTWNPMSPSQLSHPVFQTQSLTEMNFPFFHADRMTPTYVSKALAFPMPENDAARVFGLPKSMLLEYRLLPKRTSVVRDVTLKVADRLQQAKQQSSEHNRIVLAGSPGCGKSYLLLQAVEYASSADWIVMYIPRAINLVNSSSPYYYDLRTQTYLQPIFAYQTLQRFLTVNPSTLERLQTSAPIEIERRDPVPAGTPLVELIDVGLKDQLVAPTVLTALMEELGKQTQFPVLLAIDDFQALFSESTYRSPHFSAIKAWHLSMPRLLLDYASGQKTFARGAVVGALSTADTRFKLSTELRHALGLQPWLKPSPFVKIAPEILEFTKGIEMMRVPDRLSVDEAASLFEVWMKNKTLHTQSNNDELFMAKYAESGGNARDFVWKGLLSTLES
;
A
#
# COMPACT_ATOMS: atom_id res chain seq x y z
N MET A 1 -59.61 -37.99 -56.63
CA MET A 1 -60.39 -37.17 -55.67
C MET A 1 -59.77 -35.79 -55.69
N SER A 2 -60.28 -34.89 -56.54
CA SER A 2 -61.21 -33.81 -56.15
C SER A 2 -60.51 -32.79 -55.25
N THR A 3 -60.35 -31.50 -55.52
CA THR A 3 -60.90 -30.56 -56.52
C THR A 3 -60.27 -29.18 -56.19
N LEU A 4 -59.97 -28.36 -57.21
CA LEU A 4 -60.27 -26.92 -57.40
C LEU A 4 -60.32 -26.01 -56.13
N ALA A 5 -59.78 -24.78 -56.08
CA ALA A 5 -59.94 -23.73 -57.08
C ALA A 5 -59.00 -22.52 -56.85
N THR A 6 -58.58 -21.97 -57.96
CA THR A 6 -58.21 -20.58 -58.27
C THR A 6 -59.18 -19.50 -57.74
N ALA A 7 -58.68 -18.31 -57.38
CA ALA A 7 -59.19 -17.02 -57.89
C ALA A 7 -58.32 -15.80 -57.49
N THR A 8 -57.90 -15.10 -58.53
CA THR A 8 -57.26 -13.78 -58.63
C THR A 8 -58.23 -12.60 -58.49
N ARG A 9 -57.76 -11.45 -57.96
CA ARG A 9 -57.96 -10.02 -58.40
C ARG A 9 -57.86 -9.09 -57.18
N ALA A 10 -57.01 -8.07 -57.08
CA ALA A 10 -56.67 -6.91 -57.90
C ALA A 10 -57.26 -5.58 -57.34
N LEU A 11 -56.33 -4.67 -56.99
CA LEU A 11 -56.36 -3.19 -57.11
C LEU A 11 -57.30 -2.32 -56.25
N SER A 12 -56.69 -1.46 -55.43
CA SER A 12 -56.93 0.00 -55.25
C SER A 12 -55.95 0.49 -54.15
N GLY A 13 -55.22 1.60 -54.20
CA GLY A 13 -55.39 2.87 -54.91
C GLY A 13 -55.77 3.96 -53.90
N LEU A 14 -54.79 4.61 -53.24
CA LEU A 14 -54.71 6.06 -52.91
C LEU A 14 -53.67 6.37 -51.79
N PRO A 15 -53.05 7.57 -51.81
CA PRO A 15 -51.85 7.93 -51.04
C PRO A 15 -52.19 8.61 -49.71
N ARG A 16 -51.21 8.71 -48.78
CA ARG A 16 -51.24 9.69 -47.66
C ARG A 16 -49.86 9.91 -47.05
N ASN A 17 -49.28 11.05 -47.42
CA ASN A 17 -48.63 12.07 -46.57
C ASN A 17 -48.02 11.66 -45.22
N ALA A 18 -46.71 11.91 -45.12
CA ALA A 18 -46.05 12.81 -44.17
C ALA A 18 -46.42 12.77 -42.66
N GLY A 19 -45.42 12.38 -41.86
CA GLY A 19 -45.17 12.83 -40.47
C GLY A 19 -46.01 12.17 -39.36
N PRO A 20 -45.51 12.09 -38.10
CA PRO A 20 -44.65 13.08 -37.48
C PRO A 20 -43.34 12.56 -36.86
N SER A 21 -42.44 13.52 -36.70
CA SER A 21 -41.14 13.50 -36.06
C SER A 21 -41.21 13.03 -34.60
N PHE A 22 -40.34 12.09 -34.20
CA PHE A 22 -40.09 11.80 -32.79
C PHE A 22 -39.22 12.91 -32.19
N ALA A 23 -39.86 13.75 -31.39
CA ALA A 23 -39.24 14.82 -30.63
C ALA A 23 -38.40 14.25 -29.47
N ILE A 24 -37.22 14.84 -29.28
CA ILE A 24 -36.33 14.68 -28.13
C ILE A 24 -37.07 15.16 -26.87
N ALA A 25 -37.35 14.25 -25.95
CA ALA A 25 -37.92 14.59 -24.64
C ALA A 25 -36.82 15.15 -23.72
N GLN A 26 -36.65 16.47 -23.72
CA GLN A 26 -35.99 17.19 -22.63
C GLN A 26 -36.94 17.20 -21.41
N GLN A 27 -36.59 16.49 -20.34
CA GLN A 27 -37.26 16.64 -19.05
C GLN A 27 -36.80 17.95 -18.38
N ALA A 28 -37.55 19.02 -18.59
CA ALA A 28 -37.46 20.24 -17.79
C ALA A 28 -38.19 20.03 -16.47
N ARG A 29 -37.45 19.96 -15.34
CA ARG A 29 -38.03 20.05 -14.00
C ARG A 29 -38.40 21.51 -13.73
N GLY A 30 -39.70 21.80 -13.67
CA GLY A 30 -40.23 23.10 -13.29
C GLY A 30 -39.89 23.44 -11.83
N TYR A 31 -39.22 24.57 -11.62
CA TYR A 31 -39.12 25.19 -10.30
C TYR A 31 -40.37 26.04 -10.06
N ALA A 32 -41.10 25.73 -8.99
CA ALA A 32 -42.16 26.57 -8.47
C ALA A 32 -41.57 27.86 -7.89
N ALA A 33 -42.04 29.00 -8.39
CA ALA A 33 -41.75 30.32 -7.83
C ALA A 33 -42.40 30.48 -6.45
N GLN A 34 -41.67 31.01 -5.47
CA GLN A 34 -42.24 31.49 -4.20
C GLN A 34 -42.17 33.01 -4.10
N PRO A 35 -43.21 33.66 -3.53
CA PRO A 35 -43.38 35.10 -3.53
C PRO A 35 -42.63 35.79 -2.37
N SER A 36 -42.21 37.02 -2.64
CA SER A 36 -41.58 37.93 -1.68
C SER A 36 -42.56 38.43 -0.60
N LYS A 37 -42.39 38.04 0.67
CA LYS A 37 -42.83 38.86 1.82
C LYS A 37 -41.90 38.69 3.03
N LYS A 38 -41.54 39.83 3.61
CA LYS A 38 -40.73 40.05 4.81
C LYS A 38 -41.37 39.39 6.04
N SER A 39 -40.58 38.67 6.85
CA SER A 39 -40.86 38.46 8.28
C SER A 39 -39.57 38.40 9.09
N LYS A 40 -39.64 38.98 10.30
CA LYS A 40 -38.55 39.25 11.23
C LYS A 40 -38.11 37.95 11.93
N ILE A 41 -36.81 37.67 11.97
CA ILE A 41 -36.24 36.61 12.83
C ILE A 41 -35.53 37.27 14.01
N ALA A 42 -35.92 36.81 15.21
CA ALA A 42 -35.45 37.25 16.50
C ALA A 42 -33.97 36.90 16.75
N LYS A 43 -33.27 37.83 17.41
CA LYS A 43 -31.89 37.68 17.87
C LYS A 43 -31.85 36.77 19.10
N GLN A 44 -31.00 35.74 19.07
CA GLN A 44 -30.39 35.19 20.27
C GLN A 44 -28.89 35.50 20.25
N SER A 45 -28.45 36.08 21.36
CA SER A 45 -27.16 36.72 21.61
C SER A 45 -26.07 35.70 21.92
N SER A 46 -24.95 35.76 21.18
CA SER A 46 -23.65 35.31 21.69
C SER A 46 -22.81 36.56 22.03
N THR A 47 -22.35 36.58 23.27
CA THR A 47 -21.58 37.63 23.93
C THR A 47 -20.17 37.72 23.32
N GLY A 48 -19.96 38.70 22.45
CA GLY A 48 -18.64 39.07 21.92
C GLY A 48 -17.95 40.12 22.79
N PHE A 49 -16.87 39.72 23.45
CA PHE A 49 -15.96 40.63 24.15
C PHE A 49 -15.14 41.42 23.10
N LYS A 50 -15.25 42.75 23.13
CA LYS A 50 -14.70 43.67 22.12
C LYS A 50 -13.33 44.18 22.58
N GLY A 51 -12.25 43.55 22.12
CA GLY A 51 -10.87 44.00 22.33
C GLY A 51 -10.40 44.95 21.22
N LYS A 52 -10.00 46.18 21.60
CA LYS A 52 -9.37 47.20 20.74
C LYS A 52 -8.06 46.69 20.13
N GLY A 53 -7.80 47.11 18.89
CA GLY A 53 -6.71 46.60 18.06
C GLY A 53 -5.29 47.04 18.44
N ARG A 54 -4.33 46.33 17.83
CA ARG A 54 -2.98 46.79 17.51
C ARG A 54 -2.42 45.93 16.37
N ASN A 55 -1.82 46.60 15.39
CA ASN A 55 -1.09 46.01 14.27
C ASN A 55 0.03 45.07 14.75
N GLY A 56 0.21 43.93 14.07
CA GLY A 56 1.37 43.07 14.23
C GLY A 56 1.15 41.67 13.64
N GLU A 57 1.80 41.40 12.50
CA GLU A 57 2.14 40.09 11.91
C GLU A 57 1.06 39.01 11.75
N ARG A 58 0.85 38.59 10.50
CA ARG A 58 0.08 37.38 10.14
C ARG A 58 0.81 36.13 10.66
N GLY A 59 0.58 35.77 11.92
CA GLY A 59 0.97 34.48 12.47
C GLY A 59 0.23 33.35 11.74
N ALA A 60 0.99 32.45 11.12
CA ALA A 60 0.45 31.25 10.48
C ALA A 60 -0.46 30.49 11.46
N VAL A 61 -1.68 30.18 11.02
CA VAL A 61 -2.62 29.34 11.75
C VAL A 61 -1.97 27.98 11.98
N LYS A 62 -1.51 27.74 13.22
CA LYS A 62 -1.06 26.41 13.65
C LYS A 62 -2.27 25.48 13.55
N ARG A 63 -2.27 24.63 12.52
CA ARG A 63 -3.14 23.44 12.49
C ARG A 63 -3.01 22.74 13.83
N GLU A 64 -4.11 22.64 14.57
CA GLU A 64 -4.17 21.78 15.74
C GLU A 64 -3.70 20.38 15.32
N LYS A 65 -2.57 19.96 15.89
CA LYS A 65 -2.01 18.64 15.69
C LYS A 65 -3.02 17.65 16.26
N ARG A 66 -3.74 16.96 15.39
CA ARG A 66 -4.47 15.73 15.75
C ARG A 66 -3.52 14.86 16.57
N LEU A 67 -3.91 14.54 17.81
CA LEU A 67 -3.28 13.61 18.76
C LEU A 67 -1.87 13.11 18.39
N GLY A 68 -0.88 13.70 19.07
CA GLY A 68 0.35 13.01 19.50
C GLY A 68 1.11 12.19 18.46
N THR A 69 1.49 12.78 17.33
CA THR A 69 2.67 12.26 16.62
C THR A 69 3.89 12.65 17.45
N TRP A 70 4.39 11.73 18.28
CA TRP A 70 5.67 11.85 18.98
C TRP A 70 6.75 12.10 17.93
N ASN A 71 7.08 13.35 17.67
CA ASN A 71 8.25 13.73 16.90
C ASN A 71 9.28 14.15 17.94
N PRO A 72 10.50 13.59 17.92
CA PRO A 72 11.54 14.06 18.82
C PRO A 72 11.74 15.56 18.60
N MET A 73 11.91 16.30 19.69
CA MET A 73 12.29 17.72 19.61
C MET A 73 13.64 17.82 18.90
N SER A 74 13.83 18.86 18.08
CA SER A 74 15.11 19.05 17.42
C SER A 74 16.22 19.22 18.45
N PRO A 75 17.45 18.68 18.23
CA PRO A 75 18.55 18.82 19.18
C PRO A 75 18.84 20.27 19.57
N SER A 76 18.62 21.21 18.64
CA SER A 76 18.75 22.66 18.86
C SER A 76 17.74 23.25 19.85
N GLN A 77 16.61 22.58 20.09
CA GLN A 77 15.57 23.03 21.04
C GLN A 77 15.78 22.45 22.44
N LEU A 78 16.73 21.54 22.60
CA LEU A 78 17.04 20.83 23.85
C LEU A 78 18.19 21.53 24.59
N SER A 79 17.98 22.76 25.02
CA SER A 79 19.02 23.59 25.67
C SER A 79 19.19 23.33 27.17
N HIS A 80 18.30 22.55 27.80
CA HIS A 80 18.38 22.26 29.23
C HIS A 80 19.44 21.17 29.51
N PRO A 81 20.25 21.26 30.57
CA PRO A 81 21.29 20.27 30.88
C PRO A 81 20.76 18.84 31.05
N VAL A 82 19.51 18.67 31.47
CA VAL A 82 18.78 17.36 31.53
C VAL A 82 18.56 16.73 30.14
N PHE A 83 18.50 17.55 29.09
CA PHE A 83 18.42 17.07 27.70
C PHE A 83 19.79 17.04 27.00
N GLN A 84 20.80 17.69 27.59
CA GLN A 84 22.20 17.61 27.16
C GLN A 84 22.89 16.37 27.75
N THR A 85 22.32 15.77 28.80
CA THR A 85 22.83 14.53 29.37
C THR A 85 22.69 13.39 28.39
N GLN A 86 23.85 12.96 27.91
CA GLN A 86 24.11 11.75 27.14
C GLN A 86 23.75 11.92 25.67
N SER A 87 24.73 12.36 24.87
CA SER A 87 24.79 11.96 23.47
C SER A 87 24.44 10.47 23.42
N LEU A 88 23.30 10.12 22.82
CA LEU A 88 22.97 8.73 22.53
C LEU A 88 24.25 8.11 21.98
N THR A 89 24.81 7.13 22.68
CA THR A 89 26.07 6.50 22.28
C THR A 89 25.95 6.22 20.79
N GLU A 90 26.82 6.81 19.96
CA GLU A 90 26.70 6.67 18.51
C GLU A 90 26.70 5.19 18.18
N MET A 91 25.50 4.67 17.88
CA MET A 91 25.35 3.26 17.59
C MET A 91 25.96 3.02 16.21
N ASN A 92 27.18 2.47 16.23
CA ASN A 92 27.91 2.08 15.03
C ASN A 92 27.49 0.66 14.62
N PHE A 93 26.24 0.54 14.18
CA PHE A 93 25.80 -0.66 13.48
C PHE A 93 26.26 -0.62 12.02
N PRO A 94 26.63 -1.77 11.44
CA PRO A 94 26.88 -1.84 10.01
C PRO A 94 25.58 -1.51 9.26
N PHE A 95 25.73 -0.79 8.14
CA PHE A 95 24.62 -0.57 7.21
C PHE A 95 24.11 -1.86 6.57
N PHE A 96 22.81 -1.91 6.34
CA PHE A 96 22.09 -2.96 5.62
C PHE A 96 22.35 -2.80 4.12
N HIS A 97 23.09 -3.74 3.54
CA HIS A 97 23.42 -3.80 2.11
C HIS A 97 23.31 -5.24 1.62
N ALA A 98 23.03 -5.43 0.33
CA ALA A 98 22.94 -6.75 -0.31
C ALA A 98 24.17 -7.64 -0.03
N ASP A 99 25.38 -7.08 -0.09
CA ASP A 99 26.64 -7.82 0.13
C ASP A 99 26.77 -8.41 1.55
N ARG A 100 26.01 -7.87 2.51
CA ARG A 100 26.02 -8.28 3.92
C ARG A 100 24.92 -9.29 4.25
N MET A 101 24.15 -9.75 3.27
CA MET A 101 23.18 -10.85 3.43
C MET A 101 23.88 -12.22 3.38
N THR A 102 24.84 -12.44 4.27
CA THR A 102 25.54 -13.72 4.40
C THR A 102 25.21 -14.38 5.74
N PRO A 103 25.38 -15.71 5.88
CA PRO A 103 25.13 -16.42 7.14
C PRO A 103 25.92 -15.84 8.34
N THR A 104 27.01 -15.11 8.08
CA THR A 104 27.82 -14.46 9.14
C THR A 104 27.12 -13.30 9.85
N TYR A 105 26.09 -12.73 9.23
CA TYR A 105 25.31 -11.62 9.78
C TYR A 105 23.96 -12.07 10.36
N VAL A 106 23.68 -13.38 10.37
CA VAL A 106 22.50 -13.94 11.06
C VAL A 106 22.54 -13.53 12.52
N SER A 107 21.37 -13.17 13.05
CA SER A 107 21.17 -12.69 14.41
C SER A 107 21.85 -11.37 14.73
N LYS A 108 22.46 -10.64 13.78
CA LYS A 108 23.06 -9.31 14.03
C LYS A 108 22.12 -8.18 13.65
N ALA A 109 22.20 -7.09 14.41
CA ALA A 109 21.48 -5.85 14.11
C ALA A 109 22.23 -5.02 13.06
N LEU A 110 21.53 -4.64 12.00
CA LEU A 110 22.01 -3.76 10.93
C LEU A 110 21.17 -2.48 10.90
N ALA A 111 21.81 -1.35 10.60
CA ALA A 111 21.13 -0.06 10.41
C ALA A 111 20.74 0.12 8.95
N PHE A 112 19.55 0.64 8.67
CA PHE A 112 19.17 1.01 7.31
C PHE A 112 19.87 2.31 6.90
N PRO A 113 20.48 2.37 5.70
CA PRO A 113 20.94 3.63 5.15
C PRO A 113 19.71 4.52 4.91
N MET A 114 19.81 5.83 5.17
CA MET A 114 18.73 6.77 4.91
C MET A 114 19.13 7.77 3.83
N PRO A 115 19.25 7.35 2.55
CA PRO A 115 19.39 8.30 1.45
C PRO A 115 18.14 9.18 1.31
N GLU A 116 18.26 10.27 0.56
CA GLU A 116 17.10 11.17 0.32
C GLU A 116 15.96 10.44 -0.40
N ASN A 117 16.30 9.54 -1.33
CA ASN A 117 15.36 8.73 -2.13
C ASN A 117 14.99 7.40 -1.46
N ASP A 118 15.17 7.28 -0.14
CA ASP A 118 14.84 6.08 0.63
C ASP A 118 13.36 5.67 0.44
N ALA A 119 13.15 4.43 -0.03
CA ALA A 119 11.83 3.85 -0.25
C ALA A 119 10.97 3.86 1.03
N ALA A 120 11.57 3.58 2.19
CA ALA A 120 10.88 3.58 3.47
C ALA A 120 10.34 4.97 3.83
N ARG A 121 11.11 6.02 3.52
CA ARG A 121 10.74 7.42 3.77
C ARG A 121 9.68 7.92 2.81
N VAL A 122 9.82 7.64 1.52
CA VAL A 122 8.96 8.19 0.46
C VAL A 122 7.62 7.47 0.39
N PHE A 123 7.62 6.13 0.35
CA PHE A 123 6.36 5.37 0.36
C PHE A 123 5.69 5.41 1.73
N GLY A 124 6.48 5.54 2.78
CA GLY A 124 6.05 5.52 4.17
C GLY A 124 6.11 4.12 4.77
N LEU A 125 5.87 4.03 6.08
CA LEU A 125 5.93 2.78 6.83
C LEU A 125 4.62 2.55 7.61
N PRO A 126 4.31 1.30 7.99
CA PRO A 126 3.27 1.01 8.95
C PRO A 126 3.48 1.78 10.26
N LYS A 127 2.39 2.27 10.88
CA LYS A 127 2.45 3.14 12.06
C LYS A 127 3.24 2.57 13.24
N SER A 128 3.12 1.26 13.51
CA SER A 128 3.84 0.61 14.62
C SER A 128 5.35 0.66 14.41
N MET A 129 5.80 0.27 13.22
CA MET A 129 7.21 0.31 12.82
C MET A 129 7.76 1.74 12.82
N LEU A 130 6.96 2.68 12.30
CA LEU A 130 7.32 4.09 12.31
C LEU A 130 7.50 4.62 13.74
N LEU A 131 6.67 4.20 14.70
CA LEU A 131 6.82 4.61 16.10
C LEU A 131 8.10 4.03 16.72
N GLU A 132 8.39 2.74 16.49
CA GLU A 132 9.62 2.08 16.95
C GLU A 132 10.87 2.79 16.41
N TYR A 133 10.90 3.10 15.10
CA TYR A 133 11.99 3.83 14.48
C TYR A 133 12.13 5.29 14.90
N ARG A 134 11.11 5.89 15.53
CA ARG A 134 11.24 7.24 16.11
C ARG A 134 11.87 7.21 17.49
N LEU A 135 11.77 6.09 18.20
CA LEU A 135 12.42 5.89 19.49
C LEU A 135 13.91 5.56 19.30
N LEU A 136 14.26 4.88 18.22
CA LEU A 136 15.64 4.58 17.86
C LEU A 136 16.31 5.77 17.13
N PRO A 137 17.58 6.11 17.43
CA PRO A 137 18.28 7.20 16.73
C PRO A 137 18.60 6.84 15.26
N LYS A 138 18.87 5.56 14.99
CA LYS A 138 19.03 5.00 13.64
C LYS A 138 18.01 3.89 13.47
N ARG A 139 17.41 3.79 12.29
CA ARG A 139 16.48 2.71 11.98
C ARG A 139 17.29 1.41 11.87
N THR A 140 17.03 0.46 12.75
CA THR A 140 17.78 -0.80 12.80
C THR A 140 16.84 -1.98 12.72
N SER A 141 17.27 -3.05 12.07
CA SER A 141 16.59 -4.34 12.08
C SER A 141 17.57 -5.48 12.29
N VAL A 142 17.09 -6.58 12.86
CA VAL A 142 17.88 -7.80 13.04
C VAL A 142 17.74 -8.68 11.81
N VAL A 143 18.86 -9.18 11.29
CA VAL A 143 18.88 -10.14 10.19
C VAL A 143 18.54 -11.52 10.74
N ARG A 144 17.50 -12.15 10.17
CA ARG A 144 17.02 -13.48 10.57
C ARG A 144 17.34 -14.50 9.50
N ASP A 145 17.23 -15.78 9.83
CA ASP A 145 17.37 -16.87 8.85
C ASP A 145 16.42 -16.71 7.66
N VAL A 146 15.20 -16.22 7.92
CA VAL A 146 14.22 -15.98 6.86
C VAL A 146 14.57 -14.77 6.01
N THR A 147 15.24 -13.77 6.57
CA THR A 147 15.77 -12.64 5.80
C THR A 147 16.74 -13.12 4.73
N LEU A 148 17.62 -14.07 5.07
CA LEU A 148 18.52 -14.69 4.09
C LEU A 148 17.77 -15.46 3.02
N LYS A 149 16.78 -16.27 3.40
CA LYS A 149 15.94 -17.01 2.43
C LYS A 149 15.22 -16.07 1.45
N VAL A 150 14.73 -14.92 1.93
CA VAL A 150 14.13 -13.90 1.06
C VAL A 150 15.18 -13.27 0.16
N ALA A 151 16.35 -12.91 0.69
CA ALA A 151 17.45 -12.33 -0.09
C ALA A 151 17.94 -13.29 -1.20
N ASP A 152 18.13 -14.57 -0.90
CA ASP A 152 18.49 -15.61 -1.86
C ASP A 152 17.45 -15.73 -2.98
N ARG A 153 16.17 -15.70 -2.59
CA ARG A 153 15.05 -15.77 -3.55
C ARG A 153 14.99 -14.53 -4.44
N LEU A 154 15.23 -13.34 -3.88
CA LEU A 154 15.34 -12.10 -4.66
C LEU A 154 16.56 -12.14 -5.59
N GLN A 155 17.69 -12.69 -5.15
CA GLN A 155 18.86 -12.86 -6.00
C GLN A 155 18.58 -13.77 -7.20
N GLN A 156 17.86 -14.88 -7.00
CA GLN A 156 17.40 -15.74 -8.10
C GLN A 156 16.41 -15.01 -9.02
N ALA A 157 15.48 -14.25 -8.43
CA ALA A 157 14.50 -13.45 -9.16
C ALA A 157 15.12 -12.34 -10.03
N LYS A 158 16.38 -11.95 -9.79
CA LYS A 158 17.10 -10.99 -10.63
C LYS A 158 17.21 -11.43 -12.09
N GLN A 159 17.22 -12.73 -12.36
CA GLN A 159 17.39 -13.30 -13.70
C GLN A 159 16.13 -14.01 -14.23
N GLN A 160 15.12 -14.19 -13.37
CA GLN A 160 13.92 -14.95 -13.68
C GLN A 160 12.70 -14.04 -13.82
N SER A 161 11.70 -14.51 -14.57
CA SER A 161 10.37 -13.90 -14.61
C SER A 161 9.76 -13.84 -13.21
N SER A 162 8.99 -12.77 -12.96
CA SER A 162 8.24 -12.65 -11.72
C SER A 162 7.21 -13.76 -11.56
N GLU A 163 6.79 -14.44 -12.62
CA GLU A 163 5.85 -15.57 -12.54
C GLU A 163 6.33 -16.69 -11.60
N HIS A 164 7.64 -16.92 -11.54
CA HIS A 164 8.22 -17.94 -10.66
C HIS A 164 8.59 -17.42 -9.29
N ASN A 165 8.49 -16.11 -9.04
CA ASN A 165 8.99 -15.43 -7.85
C ASN A 165 7.90 -14.59 -7.18
N ARG A 166 6.79 -15.25 -6.82
CA ARG A 166 5.62 -14.63 -6.15
C ARG A 166 5.48 -15.22 -4.78
N ILE A 167 5.76 -14.42 -3.77
CA ILE A 167 5.91 -14.89 -2.39
C ILE A 167 4.92 -14.15 -1.52
N VAL A 168 4.21 -14.87 -0.65
CA VAL A 168 3.41 -14.27 0.41
C VAL A 168 3.96 -14.69 1.77
N LEU A 169 4.37 -13.70 2.56
CA LEU A 169 4.88 -13.86 3.91
C LEU A 169 3.71 -14.12 4.87
N ALA A 170 3.72 -15.31 5.49
CA ALA A 170 2.69 -15.76 6.41
C ALA A 170 3.28 -16.07 7.80
N GLY A 171 2.50 -15.85 8.86
CA GLY A 171 2.92 -16.14 10.24
C GLY A 171 2.01 -15.48 11.27
N SER A 172 2.20 -15.82 12.54
CA SER A 172 1.45 -15.27 13.68
C SER A 172 1.51 -13.73 13.78
N PRO A 173 0.51 -13.06 14.38
CA PRO A 173 0.57 -11.62 14.62
C PRO A 173 1.83 -11.24 15.41
N GLY A 174 2.54 -10.20 14.97
CA GLY A 174 3.72 -9.71 15.68
C GLY A 174 5.05 -10.41 15.37
N CYS A 175 5.08 -11.44 14.51
CA CYS A 175 6.32 -12.15 14.17
C CYS A 175 7.31 -11.41 13.24
N GLY A 176 7.01 -10.16 12.84
CA GLY A 176 7.91 -9.33 12.02
C GLY A 176 7.73 -9.40 10.51
N LYS A 177 6.56 -9.81 9.98
CA LYS A 177 6.30 -9.87 8.52
C LYS A 177 6.54 -8.54 7.79
N SER A 178 6.03 -7.44 8.32
CA SER A 178 6.24 -6.11 7.73
C SER A 178 7.71 -5.69 7.77
N TYR A 179 8.44 -6.06 8.83
CA TYR A 179 9.89 -5.83 8.92
C TYR A 179 10.67 -6.62 7.87
N LEU A 180 10.31 -7.89 7.67
CA LEU A 180 10.91 -8.74 6.64
C LEU A 180 10.62 -8.20 5.22
N LEU A 181 9.40 -7.69 4.98
CA LEU A 181 9.07 -7.04 3.72
C LEU A 181 9.88 -5.75 3.51
N LEU A 182 10.10 -4.95 4.56
CA LEU A 182 10.96 -3.78 4.48
C LEU A 182 12.43 -4.17 4.21
N GLN A 183 12.93 -5.22 4.85
CA GLN A 183 14.27 -5.76 4.57
C GLN A 183 14.43 -6.17 3.10
N ALA A 184 13.39 -6.76 2.50
CA ALA A 184 13.37 -7.08 1.07
C ALA A 184 13.43 -5.82 0.19
N VAL A 185 12.68 -4.78 0.56
CA VAL A 185 12.68 -3.46 -0.12
C VAL A 185 14.07 -2.82 -0.07
N GLU A 186 14.71 -2.81 1.09
CA GLU A 186 16.04 -2.24 1.29
C GLU A 186 17.12 -3.04 0.56
N TYR A 187 17.00 -4.37 0.54
CA TYR A 187 17.87 -5.24 -0.23
C TYR A 187 17.80 -4.89 -1.72
N ALA A 188 16.59 -4.79 -2.27
CA ALA A 188 16.34 -4.45 -3.66
C ALA A 188 16.86 -3.04 -4.01
N SER A 189 16.63 -2.05 -3.12
CA SER A 189 17.17 -0.70 -3.25
C SER A 189 18.70 -0.70 -3.33
N SER A 190 19.38 -1.48 -2.47
CA SER A 190 20.85 -1.58 -2.48
C SER A 190 21.42 -2.34 -3.69
N ALA A 191 20.60 -3.10 -4.40
CA ALA A 191 20.99 -3.91 -5.56
C ALA A 191 20.57 -3.30 -6.92
N ASP A 192 20.20 -2.01 -6.92
CA ASP A 192 19.72 -1.22 -8.07
C ASP A 192 18.47 -1.80 -8.75
N TRP A 193 17.49 -2.26 -7.96
CA TRP A 193 16.18 -2.69 -8.45
C TRP A 193 15.21 -1.51 -8.55
N ILE A 194 14.23 -1.63 -9.43
CA ILE A 194 13.07 -0.72 -9.43
C ILE A 194 12.11 -1.19 -8.34
N VAL A 195 11.87 -0.33 -7.35
CA VAL A 195 11.07 -0.69 -6.17
C VAL A 195 9.73 0.03 -6.17
N MET A 196 8.65 -0.74 -6.08
CA MET A 196 7.29 -0.26 -5.82
C MET A 196 6.80 -0.85 -4.50
N TYR A 197 6.76 -0.01 -3.46
CA TYR A 197 6.35 -0.43 -2.12
C TYR A 197 5.01 0.18 -1.71
N ILE A 198 4.08 -0.69 -1.30
CA ILE A 198 2.78 -0.31 -0.76
C ILE A 198 2.73 -0.69 0.71
N PRO A 199 2.97 0.26 1.63
CA PRO A 199 3.11 -0.05 3.06
C PRO A 199 1.81 -0.44 3.75
N ARG A 200 0.65 -0.12 3.16
CA ARG A 200 -0.68 -0.44 3.72
C ARG A 200 -1.69 -0.61 2.59
N ALA A 201 -1.89 -1.83 2.10
CA ALA A 201 -2.92 -2.12 1.11
C ALA A 201 -4.34 -1.79 1.62
N ILE A 202 -4.56 -1.75 2.93
CA ILE A 202 -5.84 -1.32 3.53
C ILE A 202 -6.26 0.08 3.06
N ASN A 203 -5.31 0.98 2.78
CA ASN A 203 -5.65 2.33 2.30
C ASN A 203 -6.27 2.34 0.90
N LEU A 204 -6.08 1.27 0.13
CA LEU A 204 -6.71 1.10 -1.19
C LEU A 204 -8.18 0.73 -1.08
N VAL A 205 -8.60 0.12 0.04
CA VAL A 205 -9.95 -0.46 0.19
C VAL A 205 -10.80 0.26 1.25
N ASN A 206 -10.21 1.17 2.02
CA ASN A 206 -10.86 1.80 3.17
C ASN A 206 -11.70 3.06 2.84
N SER A 207 -12.05 3.32 1.58
CA SER A 207 -12.89 4.45 1.17
C SER A 207 -12.36 5.82 1.62
N SER A 208 -11.04 5.97 1.68
CA SER A 208 -10.38 7.22 2.09
C SER A 208 -10.18 8.22 0.93
N SER A 209 -10.27 7.75 -0.32
CA SER A 209 -10.02 8.54 -1.52
C SER A 209 -11.20 8.47 -2.50
N PRO A 210 -11.45 9.49 -3.33
CA PRO A 210 -12.53 9.48 -4.31
C PRO A 210 -12.27 8.43 -5.38
N TYR A 211 -13.37 7.96 -5.98
CA TYR A 211 -13.38 6.90 -6.98
C TYR A 211 -14.50 7.19 -7.98
N TYR A 212 -14.34 6.70 -9.20
CA TYR A 212 -15.39 6.74 -10.21
C TYR A 212 -15.35 5.47 -11.05
N TYR A 213 -16.50 5.09 -11.61
CA TYR A 213 -16.59 3.89 -12.43
C TYR A 213 -16.16 4.20 -13.86
N ASP A 214 -15.28 3.37 -14.41
CA ASP A 214 -14.92 3.39 -15.82
C ASP A 214 -15.59 2.21 -16.55
N LEU A 215 -16.29 2.54 -17.64
CA LEU A 215 -17.02 1.56 -18.45
C LEU A 215 -16.08 0.71 -19.31
N ARG A 216 -14.92 1.25 -19.71
CA ARG A 216 -13.97 0.56 -20.58
C ARG A 216 -13.26 -0.57 -19.83
N THR A 217 -12.73 -0.26 -18.66
CA THR A 217 -12.04 -1.26 -17.82
C THR A 217 -12.98 -2.05 -16.93
N GLN A 218 -14.26 -1.63 -16.80
CA GLN A 218 -15.24 -2.19 -15.85
C GLN A 218 -14.74 -2.20 -14.40
N THR A 219 -13.90 -1.22 -14.05
CA THR A 219 -13.34 -1.06 -12.71
C THR A 219 -13.63 0.33 -12.16
N TYR A 220 -13.51 0.45 -10.83
CA TYR A 220 -13.55 1.74 -10.17
C TYR A 220 -12.14 2.34 -10.09
N LEU A 221 -11.93 3.43 -10.82
CA LEU A 221 -10.65 4.13 -10.88
C LEU A 221 -10.40 4.94 -9.59
N GLN A 222 -9.16 4.94 -9.10
CA GLN A 222 -8.74 5.64 -7.87
C GLN A 222 -7.68 6.72 -8.18
N PRO A 223 -8.08 7.88 -8.72
CA PRO A 223 -7.17 8.90 -9.26
C PRO A 223 -6.18 9.46 -8.23
N ILE A 224 -6.66 9.83 -7.03
CA ILE A 224 -5.78 10.43 -6.00
C ILE A 224 -4.71 9.45 -5.53
N PHE A 225 -5.06 8.18 -5.36
CA PHE A 225 -4.11 7.17 -4.90
C PHE A 225 -3.10 6.83 -6.00
N ALA A 226 -3.55 6.70 -7.25
CA ALA A 226 -2.66 6.49 -8.39
C ALA A 226 -1.67 7.65 -8.55
N TYR A 227 -2.13 8.91 -8.45
CA TYR A 227 -1.28 10.10 -8.47
C TYR A 227 -0.20 10.07 -7.38
N GLN A 228 -0.58 9.78 -6.13
CA GLN A 228 0.38 9.68 -5.02
C GLN A 228 1.38 8.56 -5.23
N THR A 229 0.95 7.45 -5.82
CA THR A 229 1.81 6.30 -6.12
C THR A 229 2.82 6.67 -7.20
N LEU A 230 2.39 7.33 -8.28
CA LEU A 230 3.27 7.86 -9.34
C LEU A 230 4.31 8.84 -8.79
N GLN A 231 3.88 9.80 -7.97
CA GLN A 231 4.78 10.79 -7.37
C GLN A 231 5.87 10.14 -6.51
N ARG A 232 5.48 9.17 -5.67
CA ARG A 232 6.42 8.43 -4.81
C ARG A 232 7.35 7.56 -5.63
N PHE A 233 6.82 6.89 -6.65
CA PHE A 233 7.57 6.02 -7.53
C PHE A 233 8.66 6.78 -8.30
N LEU A 234 8.35 7.98 -8.80
CA LEU A 234 9.32 8.89 -9.44
C LEU A 234 10.45 9.27 -8.48
N THR A 235 10.10 9.60 -7.23
CA THR A 235 11.06 10.07 -6.22
C THR A 235 12.02 8.96 -5.77
N VAL A 236 11.56 7.71 -5.72
CA VAL A 236 12.39 6.57 -5.28
C VAL A 236 13.33 6.08 -6.38
N ASN A 237 12.86 6.07 -7.64
CA ASN A 237 13.56 5.41 -8.75
C ASN A 237 14.01 6.38 -9.88
N PRO A 238 14.53 7.60 -9.61
CA PRO A 238 14.72 8.59 -10.67
C PRO A 238 15.72 8.13 -11.73
N SER A 239 16.91 7.66 -11.31
CA SER A 239 18.00 7.28 -12.20
C SER A 239 17.70 6.07 -13.09
N THR A 240 16.85 5.16 -12.64
CA THR A 240 16.40 4.00 -13.43
C THR A 240 15.31 4.37 -14.42
N LEU A 241 14.40 5.29 -14.05
CA LEU A 241 13.28 5.69 -14.90
C LEU A 241 13.70 6.55 -16.08
N GLU A 242 14.76 7.35 -15.93
CA GLU A 242 15.33 8.14 -17.04
C GLU A 242 15.91 7.27 -18.16
N ARG A 243 16.39 6.07 -17.83
CA ARG A 243 17.01 5.14 -18.79
C ARG A 243 15.99 4.29 -19.55
N LEU A 244 14.78 4.19 -19.02
CA LEU A 244 13.72 3.39 -19.59
C LEU A 244 12.82 4.24 -20.48
N GLN A 245 12.36 3.63 -21.58
CA GLN A 245 11.53 4.28 -22.59
C GLN A 245 10.29 3.45 -22.88
N THR A 246 9.26 4.10 -23.42
CA THR A 246 8.03 3.46 -23.87
C THR A 246 8.28 2.63 -25.13
N SER A 247 7.83 1.37 -25.11
CA SER A 247 7.93 0.44 -26.24
C SER A 247 6.88 0.69 -27.33
N ALA A 248 5.71 1.20 -26.94
CA ALA A 248 4.53 1.36 -27.77
C ALA A 248 3.87 2.72 -27.50
N PRO A 249 3.11 3.26 -28.47
CA PRO A 249 2.32 4.46 -28.23
C PRO A 249 1.25 4.18 -27.17
N ILE A 250 1.14 5.06 -26.17
CA ILE A 250 0.20 4.92 -25.07
C ILE A 250 -0.95 5.90 -25.29
N GLU A 251 -2.15 5.35 -25.47
CA GLU A 251 -3.37 6.14 -25.57
C GLU A 251 -3.80 6.60 -24.18
N ILE A 252 -3.98 7.92 -24.06
CA ILE A 252 -4.33 8.57 -22.82
C ILE A 252 -5.68 9.26 -22.98
N GLU A 253 -6.56 9.06 -22.01
CA GLU A 253 -7.89 9.68 -22.04
C GLU A 253 -7.76 11.22 -22.04
N ARG A 254 -8.45 11.86 -22.98
CA ARG A 254 -8.55 13.33 -23.09
C ARG A 254 -7.22 14.05 -23.34
N ARG A 255 -6.19 13.34 -23.83
CA ARG A 255 -4.91 13.92 -24.27
C ARG A 255 -4.42 13.25 -25.53
N ASP A 256 -3.45 13.89 -26.18
CA ASP A 256 -2.73 13.30 -27.30
C ASP A 256 -1.98 12.05 -26.84
N PRO A 257 -1.92 11.01 -27.67
CA PRO A 257 -1.20 9.79 -27.36
C PRO A 257 0.28 10.08 -27.14
N VAL A 258 0.87 9.45 -26.13
CA VAL A 258 2.31 9.56 -25.88
C VAL A 258 3.02 8.68 -26.91
N PRO A 259 3.95 9.22 -27.72
CA PRO A 259 4.62 8.45 -28.75
C PRO A 259 5.53 7.36 -28.16
N ALA A 260 5.85 6.36 -28.96
CA ALA A 260 6.86 5.37 -28.59
C ALA A 260 8.24 6.02 -28.47
N GLY A 261 9.07 5.53 -27.57
CA GLY A 261 10.43 6.02 -27.31
C GLY A 261 10.53 7.17 -26.31
N THR A 262 9.42 7.64 -25.73
CA THR A 262 9.45 8.66 -24.66
C THR A 262 9.99 8.05 -23.36
N PRO A 263 10.82 8.79 -22.60
CA PRO A 263 11.30 8.30 -21.31
C PRO A 263 10.14 8.12 -20.32
N LEU A 264 10.24 7.12 -19.44
CA LEU A 264 9.15 6.81 -18.48
C LEU A 264 8.90 7.95 -17.48
N VAL A 265 9.90 8.81 -17.24
CA VAL A 265 9.75 10.03 -16.42
C VAL A 265 8.71 10.98 -17.02
N GLU A 266 8.76 11.22 -18.34
CA GLU A 266 7.80 12.09 -19.01
C GLU A 266 6.40 11.50 -19.00
N LEU A 267 6.27 10.17 -19.15
CA LEU A 267 4.99 9.47 -19.00
C LEU A 267 4.40 9.67 -17.60
N ILE A 268 5.22 9.59 -16.56
CA ILE A 268 4.78 9.85 -15.18
C ILE A 268 4.34 11.30 -15.01
N ASP A 269 5.10 12.26 -15.56
CA ASP A 269 4.77 13.68 -15.49
C ASP A 269 3.42 14.02 -16.14
N VAL A 270 3.02 13.30 -17.19
CA VAL A 270 1.69 13.42 -17.79
C VAL A 270 0.59 13.12 -16.75
N GLY A 271 0.76 12.05 -15.97
CA GLY A 271 -0.14 11.66 -14.88
C GLY A 271 -0.04 12.55 -13.64
N LEU A 272 1.09 13.22 -13.42
CA LEU A 272 1.23 14.22 -12.37
C LEU A 272 0.56 15.55 -12.74
N LYS A 273 0.50 15.90 -14.02
CA LYS A 273 -0.22 17.10 -14.51
C LYS A 273 -1.74 16.95 -14.41
N ASP A 274 -2.28 15.74 -14.56
CA ASP A 274 -3.71 15.47 -14.45
C ASP A 274 -4.00 14.21 -13.62
N GLN A 275 -4.57 14.44 -12.43
CA GLN A 275 -4.89 13.38 -11.48
C GLN A 275 -5.95 12.41 -11.99
N LEU A 276 -6.87 12.83 -12.85
CA LEU A 276 -7.92 11.95 -13.36
C LEU A 276 -7.36 10.83 -14.23
N VAL A 277 -6.28 11.13 -14.94
CA VAL A 277 -5.63 10.24 -15.91
C VAL A 277 -4.57 9.34 -15.24
N ALA A 278 -4.16 9.69 -14.02
CA ALA A 278 -3.14 8.97 -13.25
C ALA A 278 -3.33 7.44 -13.17
N PRO A 279 -4.55 6.88 -13.00
CA PRO A 279 -4.76 5.43 -12.99
C PRO A 279 -4.37 4.74 -14.31
N THR A 280 -4.71 5.37 -15.44
CA THR A 280 -4.39 4.87 -16.78
C THR A 280 -2.88 4.94 -17.02
N VAL A 281 -2.25 6.07 -16.67
CA VAL A 281 -0.80 6.24 -16.75
C VAL A 281 -0.06 5.22 -15.89
N LEU A 282 -0.53 4.96 -14.67
CA LEU A 282 0.08 3.97 -13.79
C LEU A 282 -0.06 2.55 -14.34
N THR A 283 -1.21 2.22 -14.92
CA THR A 283 -1.41 0.90 -15.55
C THR A 283 -0.45 0.71 -16.74
N ALA A 284 -0.33 1.72 -17.60
CA ALA A 284 0.58 1.70 -18.73
C ALA A 284 2.06 1.66 -18.29
N LEU A 285 2.43 2.44 -17.28
CA LEU A 285 3.77 2.40 -16.67
C LEU A 285 4.11 0.99 -16.18
N MET A 286 3.20 0.34 -15.47
CA MET A 286 3.42 -1.01 -14.97
C MET A 286 3.57 -2.03 -16.11
N GLU A 287 2.80 -1.88 -17.19
CA GLU A 287 2.92 -2.73 -18.39
C GLU A 287 4.26 -2.55 -19.10
N GLU A 288 4.76 -1.31 -19.21
CA GLU A 288 6.10 -1.04 -19.75
C GLU A 288 7.21 -1.60 -18.85
N LEU A 289 7.05 -1.50 -17.52
CA LEU A 289 7.93 -2.16 -16.55
C LEU A 289 7.86 -3.70 -16.62
N GLY A 290 6.72 -4.25 -17.07
CA GLY A 290 6.53 -5.66 -17.36
C GLY A 290 7.38 -6.16 -18.52
N LYS A 291 7.45 -5.36 -19.58
CA LYS A 291 8.16 -5.67 -20.84
C LYS A 291 9.68 -5.48 -20.74
N GLN A 292 10.13 -4.51 -19.95
CA GLN A 292 11.56 -4.18 -19.87
C GLN A 292 12.38 -5.31 -19.21
N THR A 293 13.60 -5.50 -19.70
CA THR A 293 14.54 -6.54 -19.23
C THR A 293 15.82 -5.97 -18.63
N GLN A 294 15.96 -4.64 -18.56
CA GLN A 294 17.18 -3.98 -18.12
C GLN A 294 17.34 -4.07 -16.60
N PHE A 295 16.29 -3.72 -15.86
CA PHE A 295 16.28 -3.66 -14.41
C PHE A 295 15.27 -4.66 -13.83
N PRO A 296 15.61 -5.39 -12.77
CA PRO A 296 14.63 -6.19 -12.06
C PRO A 296 13.63 -5.31 -11.29
N VAL A 297 12.35 -5.71 -11.24
CA VAL A 297 11.29 -4.97 -10.55
C VAL A 297 10.86 -5.70 -9.28
N LEU A 298 10.80 -5.00 -8.15
CA LEU A 298 10.22 -5.50 -6.91
C LEU A 298 8.87 -4.82 -6.65
N LEU A 299 7.80 -5.61 -6.62
CA LEU A 299 6.50 -5.19 -6.13
C LEU A 299 6.29 -5.72 -4.70
N ALA A 300 6.37 -4.82 -3.72
CA ALA A 300 6.24 -5.14 -2.30
C ALA A 300 4.91 -4.62 -1.74
N ILE A 301 4.07 -5.50 -1.19
CA ILE A 301 2.72 -5.15 -0.72
C ILE A 301 2.53 -5.63 0.72
N ASP A 302 2.33 -4.70 1.65
CA ASP A 302 1.91 -5.02 3.02
C ASP A 302 0.38 -5.00 3.16
N ASP A 303 -0.14 -5.71 4.16
CA ASP A 303 -1.57 -6.03 4.34
C ASP A 303 -2.20 -6.69 3.09
N PHE A 304 -1.49 -7.62 2.44
CA PHE A 304 -1.89 -8.24 1.17
C PHE A 304 -3.31 -8.84 1.19
N GLN A 305 -3.77 -9.34 2.36
CA GLN A 305 -5.13 -9.87 2.54
C GLN A 305 -6.23 -8.85 2.25
N ALA A 306 -5.97 -7.54 2.39
CA ALA A 306 -6.95 -6.49 2.16
C ALA A 306 -7.44 -6.48 0.69
N LEU A 307 -6.57 -6.89 -0.25
CA LEU A 307 -6.89 -6.92 -1.68
C LEU A 307 -7.96 -7.96 -2.06
N PHE A 308 -8.21 -8.95 -1.20
CA PHE A 308 -9.21 -10.01 -1.43
C PHE A 308 -10.49 -9.81 -0.61
N SER A 309 -10.55 -8.74 0.17
CA SER A 309 -11.68 -8.47 1.06
C SER A 309 -12.74 -7.59 0.40
N GLU A 310 -13.89 -7.47 1.05
CA GLU A 310 -14.85 -6.43 0.69
C GLU A 310 -14.29 -5.07 1.09
N SER A 311 -14.32 -4.13 0.14
CA SER A 311 -13.91 -2.75 0.41
C SER A 311 -15.04 -1.99 1.12
N THR A 312 -14.70 -0.87 1.75
CA THR A 312 -15.70 0.03 2.33
C THR A 312 -16.29 1.00 1.28
N TYR A 313 -15.83 0.91 0.02
CA TYR A 313 -16.42 1.63 -1.10
C TYR A 313 -17.80 1.07 -1.47
N ARG A 314 -18.67 1.95 -1.98
CA ARG A 314 -20.07 1.61 -2.27
C ARG A 314 -20.40 1.78 -3.74
N SER A 315 -21.15 0.83 -4.30
CA SER A 315 -21.72 1.00 -5.64
C SER A 315 -22.88 2.01 -5.61
N PRO A 316 -23.40 2.47 -6.77
CA PRO A 316 -24.62 3.27 -6.83
C PRO A 316 -25.84 2.60 -6.16
N HIS A 317 -25.83 1.27 -6.06
CA HIS A 317 -26.86 0.47 -5.40
C HIS A 317 -26.57 0.25 -3.89
N PHE A 318 -25.62 1.01 -3.34
CA PHE A 318 -25.17 0.94 -1.94
C PHE A 318 -24.60 -0.42 -1.50
N SER A 319 -24.29 -1.32 -2.45
CA SER A 319 -23.57 -2.57 -2.16
C SER A 319 -22.08 -2.32 -1.93
N ALA A 320 -21.46 -3.11 -1.06
CA ALA A 320 -20.01 -3.07 -0.87
C ALA A 320 -19.31 -3.57 -2.14
N ILE A 321 -18.30 -2.84 -2.59
CA ILE A 321 -17.54 -3.21 -3.78
C ILE A 321 -16.44 -4.19 -3.34
N LYS A 322 -16.27 -5.32 -4.04
CA LYS A 322 -15.12 -6.21 -3.80
C LYS A 322 -13.82 -5.48 -4.13
N ALA A 323 -12.76 -5.69 -3.36
CA ALA A 323 -11.50 -4.98 -3.56
C ALA A 323 -10.95 -5.14 -4.99
N TRP A 324 -11.02 -6.32 -5.61
CA TRP A 324 -10.58 -6.55 -7.00
C TRP A 324 -11.43 -5.87 -8.10
N HIS A 325 -12.55 -5.23 -7.78
CA HIS A 325 -13.25 -4.35 -8.74
C HIS A 325 -12.71 -2.91 -8.72
N LEU A 326 -11.83 -2.59 -7.78
CA LEU A 326 -11.10 -1.33 -7.75
C LEU A 326 -9.83 -1.47 -8.61
N SER A 327 -9.52 -0.44 -9.41
CA SER A 327 -8.38 -0.41 -10.33
C SER A 327 -7.03 -0.75 -9.68
N MET A 328 -6.69 -0.12 -8.56
CA MET A 328 -5.39 -0.30 -7.91
C MET A 328 -5.24 -1.71 -7.31
N PRO A 329 -6.16 -2.22 -6.46
CA PRO A 329 -6.12 -3.62 -6.05
C PRO A 329 -6.10 -4.61 -7.21
N ARG A 330 -6.91 -4.40 -8.26
CA ARG A 330 -6.92 -5.27 -9.43
C ARG A 330 -5.55 -5.34 -10.08
N LEU A 331 -4.93 -4.18 -10.34
CA LEU A 331 -3.59 -4.09 -10.91
C LEU A 331 -2.57 -4.91 -10.10
N LEU A 332 -2.59 -4.78 -8.77
CA LEU A 332 -1.68 -5.52 -7.89
C LEU A 332 -1.94 -7.03 -7.89
N LEU A 333 -3.22 -7.42 -7.91
CA LEU A 333 -3.61 -8.83 -7.98
C LEU A 333 -3.27 -9.45 -9.33
N ASP A 334 -3.34 -8.71 -10.43
CA ASP A 334 -2.97 -9.21 -11.76
C ASP A 334 -1.47 -9.58 -11.79
N TYR A 335 -0.60 -8.79 -11.15
CA TYR A 335 0.82 -9.13 -10.98
C TYR A 335 1.06 -10.26 -9.96
N ALA A 336 0.29 -10.30 -8.87
CA ALA A 336 0.42 -11.36 -7.87
C ALA A 336 -0.09 -12.73 -8.39
N SER A 337 -1.04 -12.73 -9.30
CA SER A 337 -1.64 -13.94 -9.90
C SER A 337 -0.92 -14.42 -11.16
N GLY A 338 -0.02 -13.60 -11.71
CA GLY A 338 0.72 -13.91 -12.92
C GLY A 338 -0.08 -13.69 -14.21
N GLN A 339 -1.24 -13.03 -14.15
CA GLN A 339 -1.94 -12.54 -15.35
C GLN A 339 -1.10 -11.48 -16.06
N LYS A 340 -0.44 -10.63 -15.28
CA LYS A 340 0.63 -9.74 -15.73
C LYS A 340 1.92 -10.16 -15.06
N THR A 341 3.03 -10.07 -15.78
CA THR A 341 4.34 -10.53 -15.30
C THR A 341 5.40 -9.48 -15.61
N PHE A 342 6.44 -9.45 -14.79
CA PHE A 342 7.68 -8.75 -15.07
C PHE A 342 8.66 -9.74 -15.68
N ALA A 343 9.32 -9.35 -16.77
CA ALA A 343 10.35 -10.19 -17.39
C ALA A 343 11.47 -10.55 -16.40
N ARG A 344 11.82 -9.63 -15.50
CA ARG A 344 12.76 -9.83 -14.39
C ARG A 344 12.23 -9.19 -13.13
N GLY A 345 12.10 -9.95 -12.04
CA GLY A 345 11.65 -9.38 -10.78
C GLY A 345 10.92 -10.34 -9.86
N ALA A 346 10.34 -9.78 -8.80
CA ALA A 346 9.60 -10.52 -7.78
C ALA A 346 8.39 -9.73 -7.28
N VAL A 347 7.37 -10.47 -6.85
CA VAL A 347 6.21 -9.92 -6.13
C VAL A 347 6.24 -10.49 -4.72
N VAL A 348 6.33 -9.61 -3.71
CA VAL A 348 6.37 -10.02 -2.31
C VAL A 348 5.20 -9.38 -1.56
N GLY A 349 4.27 -10.20 -1.10
CA GLY A 349 3.16 -9.79 -0.24
C GLY A 349 3.43 -10.13 1.22
N ALA A 350 2.98 -9.31 2.16
CA ALA A 350 2.95 -9.65 3.58
C ALA A 350 1.50 -9.72 4.06
N LEU A 351 1.13 -10.86 4.67
CA LEU A 351 -0.16 -10.97 5.35
C LEU A 351 -0.10 -10.23 6.68
N SER A 352 -1.24 -9.72 7.11
CA SER A 352 -1.37 -9.04 8.38
C SER A 352 -2.71 -9.36 9.02
N THR A 353 -2.71 -9.38 10.35
CA THR A 353 -3.90 -9.59 11.18
C THR A 353 -4.07 -8.44 12.17
N ALA A 354 -3.35 -7.33 11.95
CA ALA A 354 -3.37 -6.18 12.85
C ALA A 354 -4.70 -5.43 12.81
N ASP A 355 -5.33 -5.31 11.64
CA ASP A 355 -6.67 -4.72 11.49
C ASP A 355 -7.73 -5.83 11.48
N THR A 356 -8.66 -5.77 12.42
CA THR A 356 -9.73 -6.77 12.59
C THR A 356 -10.87 -6.60 11.59
N ARG A 357 -10.92 -5.48 10.84
CA ARG A 357 -11.91 -5.26 9.78
C ARG A 357 -11.56 -6.03 8.52
N PHE A 358 -10.27 -6.18 8.24
CA PHE A 358 -9.73 -6.84 7.04
C PHE A 358 -9.07 -8.17 7.42
N LYS A 359 -9.88 -9.08 7.97
CA LYS A 359 -9.43 -10.42 8.38
C LYS A 359 -9.17 -11.30 7.16
N LEU A 360 -8.18 -12.17 7.32
CA LEU A 360 -7.91 -13.23 6.37
C LEU A 360 -9.08 -14.24 6.35
N SER A 361 -9.86 -14.24 5.27
CA SER A 361 -11.01 -15.12 5.07
C SER A 361 -10.60 -16.59 5.02
N THR A 362 -11.51 -17.49 5.36
CA THR A 362 -11.29 -18.95 5.30
C THR A 362 -11.01 -19.41 3.86
N GLU A 363 -11.69 -18.80 2.90
CA GLU A 363 -11.48 -19.01 1.46
C GLU A 363 -10.04 -18.69 1.06
N LEU A 364 -9.55 -17.50 1.43
CA LEU A 364 -8.19 -17.08 1.10
C LEU A 364 -7.14 -17.92 1.84
N ARG A 365 -7.42 -18.35 3.09
CA ARG A 365 -6.53 -19.25 3.83
C ARG A 365 -6.30 -20.57 3.11
N HIS A 366 -7.39 -21.13 2.59
CA HIS A 366 -7.34 -22.37 1.82
C HIS A 366 -6.65 -22.15 0.47
N ALA A 367 -7.00 -21.07 -0.25
CA ALA A 367 -6.43 -20.76 -1.55
C ALA A 367 -4.91 -20.51 -1.51
N LEU A 368 -4.40 -19.86 -0.46
CA LEU A 368 -2.97 -19.66 -0.23
C LEU A 368 -2.27 -20.89 0.39
N GLY A 369 -2.99 -21.98 0.68
CA GLY A 369 -2.41 -23.18 1.28
C GLY A 369 -1.83 -22.98 2.67
N LEU A 370 -2.38 -22.05 3.48
CA LEU A 370 -1.86 -21.77 4.83
C LEU A 370 -1.99 -22.94 5.80
N GLN A 371 -3.00 -23.79 5.58
CA GLN A 371 -3.26 -24.98 6.37
C GLN A 371 -3.61 -26.12 5.42
N PRO A 372 -2.61 -26.74 4.76
CA PRO A 372 -2.86 -27.80 3.77
C PRO A 372 -3.60 -29.01 4.36
N TRP A 373 -3.42 -29.25 5.66
CA TRP A 373 -4.09 -30.34 6.39
C TRP A 373 -5.57 -30.05 6.69
N LEU A 374 -6.01 -28.79 6.64
CA LEU A 374 -7.37 -28.42 6.92
C LEU A 374 -8.18 -28.45 5.63
N LYS A 375 -9.01 -29.48 5.47
CA LYS A 375 -9.97 -29.54 4.37
C LYS A 375 -10.94 -28.35 4.46
N PRO A 376 -11.31 -27.73 3.33
CA PRO A 376 -12.28 -26.64 3.34
C PRO A 376 -13.63 -27.19 3.80
N SER A 377 -14.33 -26.42 4.63
CA SER A 377 -15.69 -26.77 5.03
C SER A 377 -16.59 -26.84 3.79
N PRO A 378 -17.41 -27.90 3.62
CA PRO A 378 -18.33 -28.03 2.48
C PRO A 378 -19.31 -26.86 2.34
N PHE A 379 -19.54 -26.12 3.42
CA PHE A 379 -20.47 -24.98 3.46
C PHE A 379 -19.84 -23.64 3.09
N VAL A 380 -18.50 -23.59 2.92
CA VAL A 380 -17.80 -22.36 2.52
C VAL A 380 -17.62 -22.38 1.01
N LYS A 381 -18.38 -21.52 0.31
CA LYS A 381 -18.23 -21.33 -1.14
C LYS A 381 -17.00 -20.47 -1.41
N ILE A 382 -15.97 -21.06 -2.00
CA ILE A 382 -14.79 -20.31 -2.45
C ILE A 382 -15.13 -19.58 -3.75
N ALA A 383 -14.99 -18.26 -3.77
CA ALA A 383 -15.17 -17.47 -4.97
C ALA A 383 -14.10 -17.85 -6.03
N PRO A 384 -14.48 -18.12 -7.30
CA PRO A 384 -13.52 -18.53 -8.34
C PRO A 384 -12.44 -17.47 -8.57
N GLU A 385 -12.76 -16.19 -8.39
CA GLU A 385 -11.82 -15.09 -8.53
C GLU A 385 -10.68 -15.18 -7.51
N ILE A 386 -10.95 -15.63 -6.28
CA ILE A 386 -9.91 -15.80 -5.27
C ILE A 386 -8.94 -16.90 -5.69
N LEU A 387 -9.44 -18.00 -6.26
CA LEU A 387 -8.58 -19.08 -6.78
C LEU A 387 -7.74 -18.62 -7.97
N GLU A 388 -8.32 -17.83 -8.86
CA GLU A 388 -7.61 -17.24 -10.00
C GLU A 388 -6.49 -16.32 -9.52
N PHE A 389 -6.77 -15.42 -8.58
CA PHE A 389 -5.79 -14.45 -8.12
C PHE A 389 -4.70 -15.02 -7.20
N THR A 390 -4.95 -16.17 -6.58
CA THR A 390 -3.97 -16.85 -5.73
C THR A 390 -3.12 -17.87 -6.48
N LYS A 391 -3.42 -18.09 -7.76
CA LYS A 391 -2.72 -19.07 -8.59
C LYS A 391 -1.23 -18.77 -8.69
N GLY A 392 -0.41 -19.74 -8.30
CA GLY A 392 1.06 -19.66 -8.43
C GLY A 392 1.76 -18.77 -7.38
N ILE A 393 1.04 -18.35 -6.34
CA ILE A 393 1.64 -17.70 -5.18
C ILE A 393 2.26 -18.78 -4.27
N GLU A 394 3.56 -18.62 -3.96
CA GLU A 394 4.28 -19.45 -2.99
C GLU A 394 4.16 -18.82 -1.59
N MET A 395 3.83 -19.63 -0.59
CA MET A 395 3.77 -19.16 0.80
C MET A 395 5.10 -19.38 1.51
N MET A 396 5.68 -18.30 2.04
CA MET A 396 6.85 -18.37 2.90
C MET A 396 6.46 -18.12 4.35
N ARG A 397 6.63 -19.15 5.19
CA ARG A 397 6.31 -19.06 6.61
C ARG A 397 7.44 -18.36 7.37
N VAL A 398 7.10 -17.26 8.02
CA VAL A 398 7.96 -16.55 8.97
C VAL A 398 7.86 -17.21 10.34
N PRO A 399 8.98 -17.59 10.97
CA PRO A 399 9.01 -18.16 12.31
C PRO A 399 8.30 -17.25 13.30
N ASP A 400 7.39 -17.87 14.05
CA ASP A 400 6.53 -17.19 15.03
C ASP A 400 7.33 -16.64 16.21
N ARG A 401 8.51 -17.22 16.46
CA ARG A 401 9.43 -16.88 17.55
C ARG A 401 10.77 -16.39 17.00
N LEU A 402 11.39 -15.46 17.70
CA LEU A 402 12.79 -15.12 17.55
C LEU A 402 13.65 -16.24 18.12
N SER A 403 14.86 -16.45 17.56
CA SER A 403 15.87 -17.23 18.27
C SER A 403 16.40 -16.45 19.48
N VAL A 404 17.07 -17.14 20.39
CA VAL A 404 17.67 -16.47 21.58
C VAL A 404 18.72 -15.45 21.14
N ASP A 405 19.53 -15.79 20.15
CA ASP A 405 20.56 -14.89 19.61
C ASP A 405 19.95 -13.67 18.89
N GLU A 406 18.89 -13.88 18.09
CA GLU A 406 18.14 -12.78 17.45
C GLU A 406 17.55 -11.83 18.50
N ALA A 407 16.97 -12.39 19.56
CA ALA A 407 16.39 -11.63 20.65
C ALA A 407 17.44 -10.90 21.48
N ALA A 408 18.63 -11.49 21.67
CA ALA A 408 19.75 -10.88 22.37
C ALA A 408 20.26 -9.64 21.61
N SER A 409 20.46 -9.75 20.29
CA SER A 409 20.85 -8.58 19.48
C SER A 409 19.79 -7.49 19.45
N LEU A 410 18.50 -7.87 19.43
CA LEU A 410 17.42 -6.90 19.54
C LEU A 410 17.45 -6.20 20.91
N PHE A 411 17.62 -6.97 21.99
CA PHE A 411 17.77 -6.43 23.34
C PHE A 411 18.95 -5.47 23.45
N GLU A 412 20.10 -5.82 22.88
CA GLU A 412 21.28 -4.95 22.84
C GLU A 412 21.02 -3.62 22.13
N VAL A 413 20.26 -3.61 21.03
CA VAL A 413 19.91 -2.38 20.31
C VAL A 413 19.12 -1.43 21.21
N TRP A 414 18.10 -1.94 21.89
CA TRP A 414 17.27 -1.14 22.79
C TRP A 414 18.02 -0.74 24.07
N MET A 415 18.89 -1.61 24.56
CA MET A 415 19.74 -1.32 25.71
C MET A 415 20.77 -0.22 25.40
N LYS A 416 21.44 -0.30 24.24
CA LYS A 416 22.38 0.72 23.77
C LYS A 416 21.69 2.08 23.54
N ASN A 417 20.40 2.06 23.19
CA ASN A 417 19.57 3.27 23.11
C ASN A 417 19.19 3.86 24.49
N LYS A 418 19.54 3.19 25.60
CA LYS A 418 19.18 3.61 26.97
C LYS A 418 17.69 3.87 27.16
N THR A 419 16.84 3.19 26.39
CA THR A 419 15.39 3.27 26.54
C THR A 419 14.89 2.45 27.72
N LEU A 420 15.71 1.54 28.24
CA LEU A 420 15.39 0.74 29.43
C LEU A 420 15.79 1.52 30.69
N HIS A 421 14.88 1.62 31.67
CA HIS A 421 15.19 2.24 32.95
C HIS A 421 16.12 1.37 33.81
N THR A 422 16.10 0.06 33.62
CA THR A 422 16.99 -0.87 34.30
C THR A 422 18.40 -0.73 33.72
N GLN A 423 19.32 -0.15 34.50
CA GLN A 423 20.69 0.15 34.07
C GLN A 423 21.62 -1.08 34.05
N SER A 424 21.16 -2.24 34.51
CA SER A 424 22.00 -3.42 34.69
C SER A 424 21.83 -4.43 33.55
N ASN A 425 22.97 -4.92 33.02
CA ASN A 425 23.11 -6.06 32.11
C ASN A 425 22.59 -7.34 32.79
N ASN A 426 21.29 -7.43 33.02
CA ASN A 426 20.71 -8.59 33.68
C ASN A 426 20.22 -9.53 32.60
N ASP A 427 20.99 -10.59 32.36
CA ASP A 427 20.55 -11.75 31.58
C ASP A 427 19.21 -12.29 32.11
N GLU A 428 18.97 -12.15 33.42
CA GLU A 428 17.68 -12.45 34.06
C GLU A 428 16.52 -11.63 33.49
N LEU A 429 16.70 -10.32 33.27
CA LEU A 429 15.66 -9.46 32.69
C LEU A 429 15.41 -9.88 31.24
N PHE A 430 16.48 -10.11 30.47
CA PHE A 430 16.37 -10.57 29.10
C PHE A 430 15.61 -11.90 29.02
N MET A 431 16.00 -12.90 29.82
CA MET A 431 15.34 -14.22 29.88
C MET A 431 13.89 -14.11 30.33
N ALA A 432 13.59 -13.30 31.36
CA ALA A 432 12.24 -13.08 31.84
C ALA A 432 11.36 -12.47 30.75
N LYS A 433 11.81 -11.39 30.10
CA LYS A 433 11.05 -10.73 29.02
C LYS A 433 10.91 -11.60 27.77
N TYR A 434 11.94 -12.36 27.43
CA TYR A 434 11.88 -13.32 26.34
C TYR A 434 10.85 -14.42 26.62
N ALA A 435 10.81 -14.96 27.84
CA ALA A 435 9.82 -15.94 28.27
C ALA A 435 8.39 -15.36 28.31
N GLU A 436 8.20 -14.15 28.87
CA GLU A 436 6.92 -13.43 28.90
C GLU A 436 6.33 -13.23 27.49
N SER A 437 7.19 -12.88 26.53
CA SER A 437 6.77 -12.67 25.13
C SER A 437 6.55 -13.97 24.34
N GLY A 438 6.94 -15.12 24.88
CA GLY A 438 6.97 -16.39 24.15
C GLY A 438 7.86 -16.35 22.90
N GLY A 439 8.85 -15.45 22.88
CA GLY A 439 9.71 -15.17 21.72
C GLY A 439 9.04 -14.36 20.59
N ASN A 440 7.82 -13.83 20.76
CA ASN A 440 7.18 -12.99 19.74
C ASN A 440 7.86 -11.61 19.67
N ALA A 441 8.37 -11.23 18.50
CA ALA A 441 9.17 -10.01 18.34
C ALA A 441 8.43 -8.73 18.77
N ARG A 442 7.16 -8.56 18.38
CA ARG A 442 6.38 -7.37 18.75
C ARG A 442 6.11 -7.33 20.25
N ASP A 443 5.66 -8.43 20.82
CA ASP A 443 5.31 -8.47 22.25
C ASP A 443 6.58 -8.34 23.11
N PHE A 444 7.72 -8.86 22.66
CA PHE A 444 9.02 -8.65 23.31
C PHE A 444 9.38 -7.17 23.40
N VAL A 445 9.28 -6.41 22.30
CA VAL A 445 9.59 -4.96 22.31
C VAL A 445 8.52 -4.16 23.06
N TRP A 446 7.25 -4.30 22.70
CA TRP A 446 6.20 -3.42 23.21
C TRP A 446 5.74 -3.76 24.63
N LYS A 447 5.52 -5.05 24.92
CA LYS A 447 5.06 -5.50 26.25
C LYS A 447 6.21 -5.87 27.17
N GLY A 448 7.39 -6.16 26.63
CA GLY A 448 8.58 -6.52 27.40
C GLY A 448 9.49 -5.32 27.69
N LEU A 449 10.05 -4.70 26.65
CA LEU A 449 11.06 -3.65 26.79
C LEU A 449 10.44 -2.28 27.07
N LEU A 450 9.49 -1.83 26.25
CA LEU A 450 8.89 -0.50 26.36
C LEU A 450 7.92 -0.40 27.54
N SER A 451 7.32 -1.49 28.00
CA SER A 451 6.45 -1.48 29.19
C SER A 451 7.21 -1.17 30.47
N THR A 452 8.53 -1.42 30.52
CA THR A 452 9.37 -1.01 31.66
C THR A 452 9.41 0.51 31.84
N LEU A 453 8.98 1.29 30.84
CA LEU A 453 8.81 2.76 30.93
C LEU A 453 7.57 3.19 31.73
N GLU A 454 6.56 2.32 31.87
CA GLU A 454 5.29 2.67 32.54
C GLU A 454 5.31 2.38 34.05
N SER A 455 6.30 1.64 34.55
CA SER A 455 6.52 1.30 35.96
C SER A 455 7.63 2.14 36.57
#